data_AF-A0A9E4Z0V4-F1
#
_entry.id   AF-A0A9E4Z0V4-F1
#
_cell.length_a   1.000
_cell.length_b   1.000
_cell.length_c   1.000
_cell.angle_alpha   90.00
_cell.angle_beta   90.00
_cell.angle_gamma   90.00
#
_symmetry.space_group_name_H-M   'P 1'
#
loop_
_entity.id
_entity.type
_entity.pdbx_description
1 polymer ?
#
loop_
_entity_poly.entity_id
_entity_poly.type
_entity_poly.pdbx_seq_one_letter_code
_entity_poly.pdbx_strand_id
1 'polypeptide(L)'
;MLYRLAFPLLYFLAPRLLPKVIKFFRLVWRLTFDKRVSIFLRAVVPLAILYALSPFDLIPDRVPILGRFDDLFILGLALLILVKGAPPAIVDEHMGRVPASNRPEDKDPDKVVDGSSRLIDDE
;
A
#
# COMPACT_ATOMS: atom_id res chain seq x y z
N MET A 1 10.16 9.06 -33.37
CA MET A 1 10.72 7.70 -33.55
C MET A 1 10.80 6.88 -32.25
N LEU A 2 11.04 7.49 -31.07
CA LEU A 2 11.23 6.78 -29.80
C LEU A 2 10.01 5.96 -29.31
N TYR A 3 8.79 6.48 -29.48
CA TYR A 3 7.56 5.82 -29.01
C TYR A 3 7.28 4.47 -29.69
N ARG A 4 7.81 4.25 -30.90
CA ARG A 4 7.61 3.00 -31.66
C ARG A 4 8.39 1.82 -31.08
N LEU A 5 9.46 2.09 -30.32
CA LEU A 5 10.28 1.09 -29.61
C LEU A 5 9.87 0.94 -28.14
N ALA A 6 9.37 2.00 -27.51
CA ALA A 6 8.91 1.96 -26.12
C ALA A 6 7.61 1.15 -25.93
N PHE A 7 6.71 1.18 -26.93
CA PHE A 7 5.41 0.50 -26.88
C PHE A 7 5.48 -1.02 -26.68
N PRO A 8 6.30 -1.79 -27.43
CA PRO A 8 6.43 -3.24 -27.21
C PRO A 8 7.08 -3.58 -25.86
N LEU A 9 8.02 -2.78 -25.39
CA LEU A 9 8.65 -2.96 -24.07
C LEU A 9 7.63 -2.73 -22.94
N LEU A 10 6.83 -1.66 -23.06
CA LEU A 10 5.76 -1.35 -22.12
C LEU A 10 4.69 -2.44 -22.13
N TYR A 11 4.28 -2.92 -23.30
CA TYR A 11 3.28 -3.99 -23.43
C TYR A 11 3.77 -5.32 -22.83
N PHE A 12 5.07 -5.63 -22.95
CA PHE A 12 5.67 -6.81 -22.34
C PHE A 12 5.79 -6.71 -20.80
N LEU A 13 6.05 -5.50 -20.28
CA LEU A 13 6.22 -5.27 -18.85
C LEU A 13 4.89 -5.03 -18.10
N ALA A 14 3.91 -4.44 -18.79
CA ALA A 14 2.58 -4.13 -18.27
C ALA A 14 1.90 -5.31 -17.55
N PRO A 15 1.80 -6.53 -18.11
CA PRO A 15 1.11 -7.64 -17.43
C PRO A 15 1.79 -8.07 -16.12
N ARG A 16 3.09 -7.78 -15.95
CA ARG A 16 3.83 -8.07 -14.72
C ARG A 16 3.68 -6.97 -13.66
N LEU A 17 3.54 -5.72 -14.08
CA LEU A 17 3.41 -4.57 -13.17
C LEU A 17 1.97 -4.27 -12.79
N LEU A 18 1.02 -4.43 -13.70
CA LEU A 18 -0.39 -4.13 -13.51
C LEU A 18 -1.00 -4.76 -12.23
N PRO A 19 -0.79 -6.06 -11.91
CA PRO A 19 -1.34 -6.62 -10.67
C PRO A 19 -0.72 -6.01 -9.41
N LYS A 20 0.55 -5.59 -9.45
CA LYS A 20 1.22 -4.92 -8.32
C LYS A 20 0.65 -3.53 -8.10
N VAL A 21 0.46 -2.78 -9.19
CA VAL A 21 -0.12 -1.44 -9.16
C VAL A 21 -1.56 -1.49 -8.63
N ILE A 22 -2.39 -2.42 -9.12
CA ILE A 22 -3.78 -2.57 -8.65
C ILE A 22 -3.83 -2.91 -7.15
N LYS A 23 -2.97 -3.82 -6.67
CA LYS A 23 -2.89 -4.15 -5.24
C LYS A 23 -2.49 -2.94 -4.40
N PHE A 24 -1.52 -2.16 -4.88
CA PHE A 24 -1.07 -0.94 -4.21
C PHE A 24 -2.17 0.12 -4.12
N PHE A 25 -2.87 0.41 -5.22
CA PHE A 25 -4.00 1.33 -5.22
C PHE A 25 -5.13 0.86 -4.29
N ARG A 26 -5.44 -0.44 -4.28
CA ARG A 26 -6.44 -1.00 -3.37
C ARG A 26 -6.02 -0.85 -1.91
N LEU A 27 -4.73 -1.04 -1.59
CA LEU A 27 -4.18 -0.84 -0.26
C LEU A 27 -4.34 0.61 0.19
N VAL A 28 -3.87 1.56 -0.63
CA VAL A 28 -3.97 3.00 -0.37
C VAL A 28 -5.43 3.41 -0.14
N TRP A 29 -6.34 2.92 -0.99
CA TRP A 29 -7.77 3.18 -0.84
C TRP A 29 -8.30 2.71 0.51
N ARG A 30 -8.01 1.46 0.90
CA ARG A 30 -8.48 0.94 2.19
C ARG A 30 -7.86 1.68 3.38
N LEU A 31 -6.56 1.99 3.34
CA LEU A 31 -5.90 2.80 4.38
C LEU A 31 -6.52 4.20 4.53
N THR A 32 -6.88 4.83 3.41
CA THR A 32 -7.50 6.16 3.40
C THR A 32 -8.88 6.15 4.06
N PHE A 33 -9.60 5.02 4.06
CA PHE A 33 -10.91 4.89 4.70
C PHE A 33 -10.87 4.21 6.08
N ASP A 34 -9.74 3.66 6.51
CA ASP A 34 -9.60 3.00 7.81
C ASP A 34 -9.56 4.02 8.97
N LYS A 35 -10.45 3.86 9.95
CA LYS A 35 -10.52 4.72 11.15
C LYS A 35 -9.31 4.62 12.07
N ARG A 36 -8.54 3.53 11.98
CA ARG A 36 -7.35 3.28 12.81
C ARG A 36 -6.11 4.04 12.30
N VAL A 37 -6.15 4.56 11.07
CA VAL A 37 -5.11 5.43 10.53
C VAL A 37 -5.40 6.88 10.96
N SER A 38 -4.37 7.61 11.39
CA SER A 38 -4.52 9.01 11.81
C SER A 38 -5.14 9.88 10.71
N ILE A 39 -6.05 10.76 11.10
CA ILE A 39 -6.77 11.68 10.22
C ILE A 39 -5.81 12.52 9.36
N PHE A 40 -4.69 12.96 9.93
CA PHE A 40 -3.67 13.70 9.19
C PHE A 40 -3.15 12.91 7.99
N LEU A 41 -2.87 11.62 8.16
CA LEU A 41 -2.36 10.77 7.09
C LEU A 41 -3.42 10.48 6.03
N ARG A 42 -4.64 10.20 6.48
CA ARG A 42 -5.78 9.92 5.59
C ARG A 42 -6.18 11.13 4.77
N ALA A 43 -5.97 12.34 5.29
CA ALA A 43 -6.25 13.59 4.59
C ALA A 43 -5.22 13.91 3.49
N VAL A 44 -4.00 13.37 3.55
CA VAL A 44 -2.95 13.68 2.56
C VAL A 44 -3.33 13.22 1.15
N VAL A 45 -3.98 12.07 1.01
CA VAL A 45 -4.42 11.54 -0.30
C VAL A 45 -5.50 12.41 -0.96
N PRO A 46 -6.65 12.70 -0.32
CA PRO A 46 -7.64 13.59 -0.92
C PRO A 46 -7.10 15.01 -1.12
N LEU A 47 -6.20 15.50 -0.25
CA LEU A 47 -5.55 16.79 -0.44
C LEU A 47 -4.65 16.79 -1.69
N ALA A 48 -3.88 15.73 -1.92
CA ALA A 48 -3.06 15.57 -3.12
C ALA A 48 -3.90 15.42 -4.39
N ILE A 49 -5.05 14.76 -4.32
CA ILE A 49 -6.01 14.68 -5.44
C ILE A 49 -6.62 16.05 -5.72
N LEU A 50 -7.06 16.77 -4.68
CA LEU A 50 -7.61 18.11 -4.82
C LEU A 50 -6.57 19.08 -5.38
N TYR A 51 -5.32 18.92 -4.97
CA TYR A 51 -4.18 19.64 -5.51
C TYR A 51 -3.98 19.35 -7.01
N ALA A 52 -3.93 18.08 -7.41
CA ALA A 52 -3.75 17.69 -8.81
C ALA A 52 -4.94 18.09 -9.72
N LEU A 53 -6.10 18.38 -9.14
CA LEU A 53 -7.29 18.89 -9.84
C LEU A 53 -7.42 20.42 -9.72
N SER A 54 -6.55 21.06 -8.94
CA SER A 54 -6.57 22.51 -8.72
C SER A 54 -6.14 23.23 -9.99
N PRO A 55 -6.80 24.32 -10.39
CA PRO A 55 -6.38 25.16 -11.52
C PRO A 55 -5.10 25.98 -11.21
N PHE A 56 -4.51 25.82 -10.03
CA PHE A 56 -3.30 26.49 -9.59
C PHE A 56 -2.14 25.49 -9.55
N ASP A 57 -1.26 25.56 -10.55
CA ASP A 57 0.03 24.84 -10.53
C ASP A 57 1.01 25.57 -9.58
N LEU A 58 1.61 24.88 -8.60
CA LEU A 58 2.65 25.45 -7.73
C LEU A 58 3.88 25.90 -8.53
N ILE A 59 4.14 25.26 -9.68
CA ILE A 59 5.24 25.60 -10.58
C ILE A 59 4.64 26.23 -11.84
N PRO A 60 4.81 27.56 -12.04
CA PRO A 60 4.34 28.22 -13.26
C PRO A 60 4.93 27.54 -14.49
N ASP A 61 4.14 27.45 -15.57
CA ASP A 61 4.50 26.94 -16.91
C ASP A 61 5.80 27.51 -17.54
N ARG A 62 6.47 28.43 -16.86
CA ARG A 62 7.77 29.02 -17.23
C ARG A 62 8.93 28.03 -17.17
N VAL A 63 8.77 26.86 -16.53
CA VAL A 63 9.80 25.82 -16.49
C VAL A 63 9.33 24.61 -17.31
N PRO A 64 9.72 24.51 -18.61
CA PRO A 64 9.11 23.60 -19.59
C PRO A 64 9.32 22.08 -19.35
N ILE A 65 9.82 21.68 -18.17
CA ILE A 65 10.07 20.29 -17.79
C ILE A 65 9.64 20.04 -16.34
N LEU A 66 9.99 20.92 -15.40
CA LEU A 66 9.72 20.72 -13.97
C LEU A 66 8.23 20.84 -13.61
N GLY A 67 7.47 21.71 -14.27
CA GLY A 67 6.05 21.90 -13.97
C GLY A 67 5.20 20.63 -14.15
N ARG A 68 5.57 19.75 -15.10
CA ARG A 68 4.79 18.52 -15.38
C ARG A 68 5.09 17.36 -14.42
N PHE A 69 6.21 17.39 -13.70
CA PHE A 69 6.57 16.35 -12.75
C PHE A 69 6.06 16.64 -11.33
N ASP A 70 5.69 17.88 -11.05
CA ASP A 70 5.28 18.33 -9.71
C ASP A 70 4.07 17.55 -9.18
N ASP A 71 3.01 17.42 -9.99
CA ASP A 71 1.80 16.67 -9.61
C ASP A 71 2.10 15.21 -9.27
N LEU A 72 2.95 14.59 -10.09
CA LEU A 72 3.34 13.19 -9.90
C LEU A 72 4.21 13.02 -8.65
N PHE A 73 5.05 14.02 -8.37
CA PHE A 73 5.90 14.05 -7.20
C PHE A 73 5.08 14.25 -5.92
N ILE A 74 4.15 15.20 -5.92
CA ILE A 74 3.25 15.48 -4.79
C ILE A 74 2.34 14.29 -4.53
N LEU A 75 1.75 13.69 -5.56
CA LEU A 75 0.94 12.48 -5.43
C LEU A 75 1.78 11.31 -4.92
N GLY A 76 2.97 11.09 -5.47
CA GLY A 76 3.89 10.04 -5.02
C GLY A 76 4.30 10.22 -3.55
N LEU A 77 4.59 11.45 -3.15
CA LEU A 77 4.95 11.80 -1.78
C LEU A 77 3.77 11.59 -0.83
N ALA A 78 2.56 11.98 -1.22
CA ALA A 78 1.34 11.75 -0.45
C ALA A 78 1.10 10.25 -0.18
N LEU A 79 1.24 9.43 -1.21
CA LEU A 79 1.12 7.97 -1.12
C LEU A 79 2.21 7.39 -0.21
N LEU A 80 3.44 7.89 -0.32
CA LEU A 80 4.57 7.47 0.51
C LEU A 80 4.33 7.81 1.98
N ILE A 81 3.87 9.03 2.28
CA ILE A 81 3.55 9.48 3.64
C ILE A 81 2.44 8.60 4.23
N LEU A 82 1.38 8.32 3.47
CA LEU A 82 0.30 7.46 3.94
C LEU A 82 0.80 6.05 4.27
N VAL A 83 1.51 5.40 3.34
CA VAL A 83 1.95 4.00 3.53
C VAL A 83 3.02 3.88 4.60
N LYS A 84 3.97 4.83 4.66
CA LYS A 84 5.08 4.81 5.62
C LYS A 84 4.66 5.24 7.02
N GLY A 85 3.69 6.13 7.13
CA GLY A 85 3.23 6.64 8.42
C GLY A 85 2.02 5.87 8.98
N ALA A 86 1.34 5.04 8.18
CA ALA A 86 0.31 4.15 8.69
C ALA A 86 0.91 3.04 9.57
N PRO A 87 0.21 2.60 10.63
CA PRO A 87 0.67 1.50 11.47
C PRO A 87 0.95 0.23 10.65
N PRO A 88 2.12 -0.41 10.82
CA PRO A 88 2.53 -1.55 10.00
C PRO A 88 1.57 -2.73 10.12
N ALA A 89 0.99 -2.95 11.31
CA ALA A 89 -0.02 -3.99 11.52
C ALA A 89 -1.25 -3.83 10.62
N ILE A 90 -1.72 -2.59 10.41
CA ILE A 90 -2.87 -2.29 9.53
C ILE A 90 -2.48 -2.50 8.08
N VAL A 91 -1.28 -2.06 7.68
CA VAL A 91 -0.76 -2.24 6.32
C VAL A 91 -0.67 -3.73 5.98
N ASP A 92 -0.14 -4.54 6.88
CA ASP A 92 0.02 -5.98 6.70
C ASP A 92 -1.33 -6.70 6.67
N GLU A 93 -2.27 -6.34 7.54
CA GLU A 93 -3.66 -6.83 7.52
C GLU A 93 -4.32 -6.59 6.15
N HIS A 94 -4.17 -5.37 5.63
CA HIS A 94 -4.75 -4.98 4.34
C HIS A 94 -4.03 -5.59 3.12
N MET A 95 -2.75 -5.90 3.26
CA MET A 95 -1.95 -6.66 2.30
C MET A 95 -2.26 -8.16 2.34
N GLY A 96 -3.03 -8.64 3.32
CA GLY A 96 -3.28 -10.07 3.54
C GLY A 96 -2.04 -10.83 4.03
N ARG A 97 -1.09 -10.11 4.64
CA ARG A 97 0.05 -10.71 5.31
C ARG A 97 -0.42 -11.16 6.67
N VAL A 98 -0.49 -12.48 6.85
CA VAL A 98 -0.70 -13.05 8.17
C VAL A 98 0.57 -12.75 8.97
N PRO A 99 0.50 -12.01 10.10
CA PRO A 99 1.66 -11.83 10.96
C PRO A 99 2.16 -13.23 11.35
N ALA A 100 3.47 -13.44 11.31
CA ALA A 100 4.06 -14.71 11.70
C ALA A 100 3.52 -15.08 13.10
N SER A 101 2.82 -16.20 13.17
CA SER A 101 2.24 -16.65 14.42
C SER A 101 3.34 -16.83 15.46
N ASN A 102 3.14 -16.26 16.65
CA ASN A 102 4.05 -16.48 17.77
C ASN A 102 3.79 -17.80 18.50
N ARG A 103 2.83 -18.60 18.00
CA ARG A 103 2.57 -19.92 18.54
C ARG A 103 3.78 -20.82 18.33
N PRO A 104 4.25 -21.54 19.36
CA PRO A 104 5.35 -22.48 19.21
C PRO A 104 5.01 -23.59 18.21
N GLU A 105 3.74 -23.99 18.10
CA GLU A 105 3.28 -24.98 17.10
C GLU A 105 3.51 -24.57 15.64
N ASP A 106 3.49 -23.26 15.32
CA ASP A 106 3.73 -22.77 13.96
C ASP A 106 5.23 -22.61 13.64
N LYS A 107 6.11 -22.61 14.66
CA LYS A 107 7.56 -22.44 14.51
C LYS A 107 8.32 -23.77 14.46
N ASP A 108 7.82 -24.78 15.16
CA ASP A 108 8.45 -26.11 15.26
C ASP A 108 7.36 -27.19 15.33
N PRO A 109 6.74 -27.53 14.18
CA PRO A 109 5.60 -28.46 14.13
C PRO A 109 5.96 -29.85 14.63
N ASP A 110 7.24 -30.23 14.59
CA ASP A 110 7.74 -31.53 15.03
C ASP A 110 7.83 -31.65 16.56
N LYS A 111 7.66 -30.53 17.28
CA LYS A 111 7.74 -30.44 18.74
C LYS A 111 6.38 -30.19 19.42
N VAL A 112 5.29 -30.49 18.72
CA VAL A 112 3.93 -30.42 19.27
C VAL A 112 3.52 -31.83 19.70
N VAL A 113 3.30 -32.02 20.99
CA VAL A 113 2.80 -33.28 21.55
C VAL A 113 1.28 -33.14 21.73
N ASP A 114 0.49 -33.85 20.93
CA ASP A 114 -0.96 -33.90 21.09
C ASP A 114 -1.31 -34.61 22.41
N GLY A 115 -1.72 -33.81 23.40
CA GLY A 115 -2.18 -34.30 24.70
C GLY A 115 -3.67 -34.63 24.66
N SER A 116 -4.03 -35.88 24.95
CA SER A 116 -5.41 -36.27 25.23
C SER A 116 -5.69 -36.08 26.71
N SER A 117 -6.54 -35.11 27.07
CA SER A 117 -7.04 -34.95 28.45
C SER A 117 -8.38 -35.63 28.60
N ARG A 118 -8.48 -36.56 29.55
CA ARG A 118 -9.76 -37.09 30.00
C ARG A 118 -10.12 -36.35 31.28
N LEU A 119 -11.15 -35.50 31.22
CA LEU A 119 -11.71 -34.87 32.42
C LEU A 119 -12.39 -35.98 33.21
N ILE A 120 -11.80 -36.33 34.35
CA ILE A 120 -12.45 -37.15 35.35
C ILE A 120 -13.17 -36.15 36.24
N ASP A 121 -14.50 -36.08 36.12
CA ASP A 121 -15.32 -35.46 37.14
C ASP A 121 -15.29 -36.40 38.34
N ASP A 122 -14.64 -35.96 39.41
CA ASP A 122 -14.73 -36.61 40.72
C ASP A 122 -16.09 -36.21 41.33
N GLU A 123 -17.03 -37.15 41.34
CA GLU A 123 -18.38 -37.04 41.93
C GLU A 123 -18.35 -37.02 43.47
#